data_AF-A0A8S3JA03-F1
#
_entry.id   AF-A0A8S3JA03-F1
#
_cell.length_a   1.000
_cell.length_b   1.000
_cell.length_c   1.000
_cell.angle_alpha   90.00
_cell.angle_beta   90.00
_cell.angle_gamma   90.00
#
_symmetry.space_group_name_H-M   'P 1'
#
loop_
_entity.id
_entity.type
_entity.pdbx_description
1 polymer ?
#
loop_
_entity_poly.entity_id
_entity_poly.type
_entity_poly.pdbx_seq_one_letter_code
_entity_poly.pdbx_strand_id
1 'polypeptide(L)'
;MNKIHYFLRLHSLSHRLPAHLLIYLSIDFSVIPLRGCSVDIHPNARWKQNGLTVAGGNGQGNGINQLSYPHGLYVDDDQTVYVADQSNRRIVEWKSGATSGQVVAGGNEEGSGDHQLSQPLDVIVDKER
;
A
#
# COMPACT_ATOMS: atom_id res chain seq x y z
N MET A 1 -41.66 9.91 6.60
CA MET A 1 -42.15 8.93 5.61
C MET A 1 -41.80 7.53 6.06
N ASN A 2 -42.85 6.74 6.29
CA ASN A 2 -43.03 5.28 6.34
C ASN A 2 -41.98 4.40 7.05
N LYS A 3 -42.36 3.96 8.25
CA LYS A 3 -41.80 2.80 8.96
C LYS A 3 -42.31 1.51 8.30
N ILE A 4 -41.42 0.57 7.94
CA ILE A 4 -41.83 -0.80 7.61
C ILE A 4 -40.87 -1.79 8.27
N HIS A 5 -41.44 -2.72 9.03
CA HIS A 5 -40.77 -3.87 9.65
C HIS A 5 -40.75 -5.04 8.66
N TYR A 6 -39.62 -5.74 8.53
CA TYR A 6 -39.52 -6.92 7.70
C TYR A 6 -39.63 -8.19 8.55
N PHE A 7 -40.64 -9.02 8.27
CA PHE A 7 -40.76 -10.40 8.76
C PHE A 7 -40.18 -11.35 7.70
N LEU A 8 -39.22 -12.17 8.08
CA LEU A 8 -38.73 -13.27 7.25
C LEU A 8 -39.76 -14.41 7.26
N ARG A 9 -40.32 -14.75 6.09
CA ARG A 9 -41.09 -15.97 5.88
C ARG A 9 -40.38 -16.84 4.85
N LEU A 10 -39.55 -17.76 5.33
CA LEU A 10 -38.94 -18.80 4.51
C LEU A 10 -40.05 -19.73 3.98
N HIS A 11 -40.27 -19.73 2.67
CA HIS A 11 -40.93 -20.85 2.01
C HIS A 11 -39.88 -21.66 1.27
N SER A 12 -39.60 -22.83 1.83
CA SER A 12 -39.05 -23.98 1.11
C SER A 12 -39.82 -24.17 -0.19
N LEU A 13 -39.13 -24.30 -1.33
CA LEU A 13 -39.66 -25.03 -2.49
C LEU A 13 -38.53 -25.59 -3.35
N SER A 14 -38.19 -26.81 -2.96
CA SER A 14 -37.86 -27.97 -3.78
C SER A 14 -38.41 -27.97 -5.21
N HIS A 15 -37.51 -28.27 -6.15
CA HIS A 15 -37.68 -29.08 -7.38
C HIS A 15 -38.44 -28.48 -8.58
N ARG A 16 -37.65 -27.92 -9.52
CA ARG A 16 -37.50 -28.32 -10.95
C ARG A 16 -37.00 -27.10 -11.75
N LEU A 17 -35.70 -27.06 -12.04
CA LEU A 17 -35.14 -26.17 -13.06
C LEU A 17 -34.32 -27.02 -14.05
N PRO A 18 -34.41 -26.77 -15.37
CA PRO A 18 -33.67 -27.50 -16.40
C PRO A 18 -32.17 -27.17 -16.32
N ALA A 19 -31.35 -28.09 -16.82
CA ALA A 19 -29.91 -27.95 -16.85
C ALA A 19 -29.50 -26.65 -17.58
N HIS A 20 -28.55 -25.93 -16.97
CA HIS A 20 -27.95 -24.66 -17.41
C HIS A 20 -28.66 -23.36 -16.99
N LEU A 21 -28.74 -23.10 -15.68
CA LEU A 21 -28.62 -21.73 -15.17
C LEU A 21 -27.90 -21.72 -13.81
N LEU A 22 -26.73 -21.07 -13.76
CA LEU A 22 -26.02 -20.80 -12.49
C LEU A 22 -26.69 -19.60 -11.82
N ILE A 23 -27.32 -19.81 -10.67
CA ILE A 23 -27.85 -18.74 -9.82
C ILE A 23 -26.77 -18.38 -8.81
N TYR A 24 -26.22 -17.16 -8.90
CA TYR A 24 -25.40 -16.59 -7.84
C TYR A 24 -26.33 -15.93 -6.82
N LEU A 25 -26.37 -16.46 -5.59
CA LEU A 25 -27.00 -15.78 -4.46
C LEU A 25 -25.99 -14.75 -3.95
N SER A 26 -26.14 -13.47 -4.30
CA SER A 26 -25.34 -12.41 -3.66
C SER A 26 -25.98 -12.06 -2.32
N ILE A 27 -25.29 -12.40 -1.23
CA ILE A 27 -25.62 -11.91 0.11
C ILE A 27 -24.73 -10.69 0.32
N ASP A 28 -25.28 -9.49 0.23
CA ASP A 28 -24.53 -8.27 0.57
C ASP A 28 -24.39 -8.17 2.09
N PHE A 29 -23.17 -8.38 2.59
CA PHE A 29 -22.80 -8.05 3.95
C PHE A 29 -22.26 -6.61 3.98
N SER A 30 -23.12 -5.64 4.29
CA SER A 30 -22.67 -4.31 4.66
C SER A 30 -22.08 -4.34 6.07
N VAL A 31 -20.75 -4.25 6.18
CA VAL A 31 -20.07 -3.98 7.46
C VAL A 31 -20.09 -2.47 7.67
N ILE A 32 -20.76 -2.01 8.73
CA ILE A 32 -20.83 -0.61 9.12
C ILE A 32 -19.47 -0.23 9.76
N PRO A 33 -18.69 0.74 9.25
CA PRO A 33 -17.46 1.12 9.92
C PRO A 33 -17.79 2.05 11.10
N LEU A 34 -17.74 1.49 12.32
CA LEU A 34 -17.49 2.29 13.51
C LEU A 34 -16.02 2.70 13.51
N ARG A 35 -15.76 3.97 13.19
CA ARG A 35 -14.50 4.71 13.39
C ARG A 35 -13.22 3.85 13.32
N GLY A 36 -12.81 3.55 12.10
CA GLY A 36 -11.46 3.09 11.77
C GLY A 36 -11.20 3.43 10.32
N CYS A 37 -10.02 3.94 9.97
CA CYS A 37 -9.63 4.10 8.58
C CYS A 37 -9.73 2.73 7.90
N SER A 38 -10.73 2.54 7.03
CA SER A 38 -10.80 1.37 6.16
C SER A 38 -10.04 1.68 4.88
N VAL A 39 -9.09 0.80 4.54
CA VAL A 39 -8.52 0.77 3.19
C VAL A 39 -9.47 -0.05 2.34
N ASP A 40 -10.12 0.58 1.37
CA ASP A 40 -11.00 -0.10 0.42
C ASP A 40 -10.15 -0.87 -0.60
N ILE A 41 -9.81 -2.11 -0.26
CA ILE A 41 -9.28 -3.08 -1.22
C ILE A 41 -10.45 -3.64 -2.02
N HIS A 42 -10.51 -3.30 -3.31
CA HIS A 42 -11.54 -3.79 -4.20
C HIS A 42 -11.57 -5.34 -4.15
N PRO A 43 -12.73 -6.00 -4.08
CA PRO A 43 -12.82 -7.47 -3.94
C PRO A 43 -12.18 -8.24 -5.11
N ASN A 44 -11.93 -7.55 -6.22
CA ASN A 44 -11.22 -8.07 -7.40
C ASN A 44 -9.81 -7.49 -7.57
N ALA A 45 -9.24 -6.84 -6.55
CA ALA A 45 -7.86 -6.39 -6.57
C ALA A 45 -6.96 -7.62 -6.75
N ARG A 46 -6.33 -7.70 -7.92
CA ARG A 46 -5.34 -8.73 -8.24
C ARG A 46 -3.98 -8.09 -8.27
N TRP A 47 -3.09 -8.56 -7.42
CA TRP A 47 -1.66 -8.26 -7.53
C TRP A 47 -1.16 -8.73 -8.90
N LYS A 48 -0.37 -7.91 -9.61
CA LYS A 48 0.31 -8.39 -10.82
C LYS A 48 1.23 -9.54 -10.42
N GLN A 49 1.04 -10.68 -11.08
CA GLN A 49 1.78 -11.91 -10.79
C GLN A 49 3.31 -11.77 -11.00
N ASN A 50 3.75 -10.69 -11.65
CA ASN A 50 5.14 -10.30 -11.87
C ASN A 50 5.37 -8.90 -11.27
N GLY A 51 5.51 -8.83 -9.95
CA GLY A 51 5.88 -7.58 -9.28
C GLY A 51 7.19 -7.03 -9.85
N LEU A 52 7.25 -5.71 -10.04
CA LEU A 52 8.46 -5.01 -10.44
C LEU A 52 9.14 -4.46 -9.19
N THR A 53 10.43 -4.69 -9.02
CA THR A 53 11.22 -3.99 -8.01
C THR A 53 11.42 -2.55 -8.46
N VAL A 54 10.89 -1.60 -7.69
CA VAL A 54 10.96 -0.15 -8.00
C VAL A 54 11.97 0.60 -7.14
N ALA A 55 12.49 -0.03 -6.08
CA ALA A 55 13.54 0.50 -5.23
C ALA A 55 14.42 -0.63 -4.67
N GLY A 56 15.73 -0.41 -4.63
CA GLY A 56 16.71 -1.42 -4.22
C GLY A 56 16.89 -2.53 -5.26
N GLY A 57 16.78 -3.80 -4.83
CA GLY A 57 16.86 -4.96 -5.72
C GLY A 57 18.26 -5.53 -5.98
N ASN A 58 19.31 -4.89 -5.46
CA ASN A 58 20.71 -5.29 -5.68
C ASN A 58 21.38 -5.84 -4.41
N GLY A 59 20.59 -6.50 -3.55
CA GLY A 59 21.03 -6.97 -2.24
C GLY A 59 21.12 -5.87 -1.17
N GLN A 60 21.40 -6.28 0.05
CA GLN A 60 21.58 -5.37 1.18
C GLN A 60 22.94 -4.66 1.07
N GLY A 61 22.96 -3.34 1.25
CA GLY A 61 24.20 -2.55 1.22
C GLY A 61 23.97 -1.05 1.22
N ASN A 62 25.04 -0.29 1.09
CA ASN A 62 25.04 1.18 1.12
C ASN A 62 25.17 1.82 -0.27
N GLY A 63 25.30 1.01 -1.34
CA GLY A 63 25.25 1.49 -2.72
C GLY A 63 23.95 2.24 -3.00
N ILE A 64 23.98 3.17 -3.96
CA ILE A 64 22.80 3.99 -4.29
C ILE A 64 21.66 3.19 -4.96
N ASN A 65 21.98 2.00 -5.46
CA ASN A 65 21.05 1.00 -5.97
C ASN A 65 20.73 -0.11 -4.95
N GLN A 66 21.13 0.05 -3.69
CA GLN A 66 20.93 -0.88 -2.58
C GLN A 66 20.21 -0.19 -1.43
N LEU A 67 19.65 -0.99 -0.51
CA LEU A 67 19.02 -0.54 0.73
C LEU A 67 19.56 -1.37 1.89
N SER A 68 19.50 -0.85 3.11
CA SER A 68 19.91 -1.53 4.35
C SER A 68 18.90 -1.25 5.46
N TYR A 69 18.13 -2.28 5.81
CA TYR A 69 17.02 -2.21 6.76
C TYR A 69 16.06 -1.03 6.49
N PRO A 70 15.40 -0.95 5.30
CA PRO A 70 14.43 0.10 5.05
C PRO A 70 13.18 -0.08 5.96
N HIS A 71 12.66 1.02 6.53
CA HIS A 71 11.52 1.00 7.46
C HIS A 71 10.24 1.58 6.88
N GLY A 72 10.28 2.84 6.46
CA GLY A 72 9.14 3.58 5.94
C GLY A 72 9.29 3.90 4.46
N LEU A 73 8.15 4.07 3.78
CA LEU A 73 8.12 4.53 2.40
C LEU A 73 6.94 5.46 2.14
N TYR A 74 7.11 6.36 1.21
CA TYR A 74 6.08 7.23 0.67
C TYR A 74 6.09 7.18 -0.85
N VAL A 75 4.91 7.24 -1.47
CA VAL A 75 4.77 7.30 -2.93
C VAL A 75 4.00 8.55 -3.27
N ASP A 76 4.58 9.41 -4.10
CA ASP A 76 3.92 10.63 -4.58
C ASP A 76 3.04 10.38 -5.82
N ASP A 77 2.41 11.44 -6.32
CA ASP A 77 1.51 11.35 -7.48
C ASP A 77 2.25 11.09 -8.80
N ASP A 78 3.56 11.37 -8.85
CA ASP A 78 4.45 11.10 -9.98
C ASP A 78 5.03 9.67 -9.95
N GLN A 79 4.58 8.84 -9.00
CA GLN A 79 5.09 7.49 -8.74
C GLN A 79 6.57 7.46 -8.34
N THR A 80 7.07 8.55 -7.75
CA THR A 80 8.37 8.58 -7.06
C THR A 80 8.20 7.90 -5.71
N VAL A 81 9.09 6.95 -5.43
CA VAL A 81 9.14 6.23 -4.16
C VAL A 81 10.24 6.82 -3.29
N TYR A 82 9.87 7.33 -2.12
CA TYR A 82 10.80 7.76 -1.08
C TYR A 82 10.93 6.64 -0.06
N VAL A 83 12.16 6.29 0.31
CA VAL A 83 12.44 5.20 1.26
C VAL A 83 13.29 5.73 2.40
N ALA A 84 12.85 5.47 3.64
CA ALA A 84 13.65 5.64 4.84
C ALA A 84 14.60 4.44 4.98
N ASP A 85 15.83 4.62 4.51
CA ASP A 85 16.89 3.61 4.48
C ASP A 85 17.68 3.65 5.79
N GLN A 86 17.08 3.07 6.83
CA GLN A 86 17.41 3.32 8.24
C GLN A 86 18.88 3.05 8.58
N SER A 87 19.43 1.89 8.20
CA SER A 87 20.81 1.55 8.57
C SER A 87 21.84 2.31 7.72
N ASN A 88 21.43 2.82 6.57
CA ASN A 88 22.24 3.74 5.77
C ASN A 88 22.01 5.21 6.14
N ARG A 89 21.11 5.49 7.10
CA ARG A 89 20.90 6.82 7.69
C ARG A 89 20.57 7.89 6.65
N ARG A 90 19.70 7.53 5.69
CA ARG A 90 19.35 8.39 4.56
C ARG A 90 17.89 8.22 4.14
N ILE A 91 17.35 9.25 3.50
CA ILE A 91 16.14 9.15 2.69
C ILE A 91 16.57 9.11 1.23
N VAL A 92 16.09 8.11 0.50
CA VAL A 92 16.41 7.92 -0.92
C VAL A 92 15.14 8.02 -1.75
N GLU A 93 15.14 8.89 -2.76
CA GLU A 93 14.09 8.93 -3.77
C GLU A 93 14.40 8.00 -4.94
N TRP A 94 13.37 7.36 -5.48
CA TRP A 94 13.42 6.47 -6.63
C TRP A 94 12.31 6.88 -7.60
N LYS A 95 12.68 7.54 -8.69
CA LYS A 95 11.74 7.91 -9.73
C LYS A 95 11.24 6.67 -10.47
N SER A 96 10.02 6.76 -11.02
CA SER A 96 9.45 5.67 -11.82
C SER A 96 10.40 5.22 -12.93
N GLY A 97 10.73 3.92 -12.94
CA GLY A 97 11.66 3.31 -13.90
C GLY A 97 13.16 3.51 -13.60
N ALA A 98 13.54 4.18 -12.51
CA ALA A 98 14.94 4.34 -12.14
C ALA A 98 15.58 3.00 -11.70
N THR A 99 16.85 2.81 -12.03
CA THR A 99 17.66 1.65 -11.62
C THR A 99 18.51 1.91 -10.38
N SER A 100 18.57 3.17 -9.93
CA SER A 100 19.24 3.62 -8.73
C SER A 100 18.47 4.78 -8.11
N GLY A 101 18.59 4.95 -6.79
CA GLY A 101 17.98 6.09 -6.11
C GLY A 101 18.81 7.37 -6.18
N GLN A 102 18.33 8.40 -5.50
CA GLN A 102 19.05 9.64 -5.21
C GLN A 102 18.85 9.97 -3.72
N VAL A 103 19.93 10.31 -3.01
CA VAL A 103 19.82 10.74 -1.62
C VAL A 103 19.24 12.15 -1.58
N VAL A 104 18.13 12.32 -0.86
CA VAL A 104 17.43 13.61 -0.72
C VAL A 104 17.50 14.17 0.70
N ALA A 105 17.84 13.35 1.68
CA ALA A 105 18.16 13.76 3.05
C ALA A 105 19.08 12.74 3.74
N GLY A 106 19.94 13.19 4.65
CA GLY A 106 20.91 12.33 5.34
C GLY A 106 22.06 11.86 4.45
N GLY A 107 22.65 10.70 4.76
CA GLY A 107 23.69 10.05 3.94
C GLY A 107 25.13 10.58 4.11
N ASN A 108 25.35 11.61 4.93
CA ASN A 108 26.65 12.25 5.17
C ASN A 108 27.29 11.80 6.50
N GLU A 109 27.52 10.49 6.66
CA GLU A 109 28.09 9.88 7.88
C GLU A 109 27.22 10.09 9.15
N GLU A 110 27.62 9.49 10.28
CA GLU A 110 26.90 9.64 11.55
C GLU A 110 27.16 11.03 12.16
N GLY A 111 26.12 11.69 12.67
CA GLY A 111 26.26 12.93 13.43
C GLY A 111 24.96 13.72 13.54
N SER A 112 25.04 14.87 14.19
CA SER A 112 23.92 15.76 14.51
C SER A 112 23.89 17.04 13.69
N GLY A 113 24.62 17.09 12.57
CA GLY A 113 24.60 18.22 11.65
C GLY A 113 23.27 18.31 10.91
N ASP A 114 22.90 19.51 10.44
CA ASP A 114 21.60 19.81 9.84
C ASP A 114 21.25 18.95 8.60
N HIS A 115 22.26 18.34 7.98
CA HIS A 115 22.12 17.46 6.82
C HIS A 115 22.28 15.95 7.16
N GLN A 116 22.28 15.57 8.45
CA GLN A 116 22.48 14.19 8.90
C GLN A 116 21.18 13.61 9.50
N LEU A 117 21.04 12.29 9.38
CA LEU A 117 19.98 11.51 10.01
C LEU A 117 20.64 10.39 10.82
N SER A 118 20.04 9.96 11.92
CA SER A 118 20.59 8.87 12.74
C SER A 118 19.88 7.55 12.47
N GLN A 119 18.54 7.55 12.48
CA GLN A 119 17.72 6.35 12.28
C GLN A 119 16.37 6.77 11.67
N PRO A 120 16.32 7.15 10.38
CA PRO A 120 15.05 7.50 9.77
C PRO A 120 14.13 6.27 9.75
N LEU A 121 12.96 6.41 10.37
CA LEU A 121 11.96 5.35 10.45
C LEU A 121 10.85 5.53 9.42
N ASP A 122 10.53 6.78 9.09
CA ASP A 122 9.44 7.11 8.20
C ASP A 122 9.76 8.35 7.38
N VAL A 123 9.00 8.56 6.30
CA VAL A 123 9.10 9.72 5.43
C VAL A 123 7.69 10.19 5.06
N ILE A 124 7.46 11.49 5.21
CA ILE A 124 6.29 12.18 4.68
C ILE A 124 6.78 13.28 3.74
N VAL A 125 6.06 13.48 2.64
CA VAL A 125 6.34 14.56 1.69
C VAL A 125 5.20 15.56 1.79
N ASP A 126 5.54 16.80 2.11
CA ASP A 126 4.61 17.92 2.03
C ASP A 126 4.43 18.29 0.54
N LYS A 127 3.17 18.27 0.09
CA LYS A 127 2.81 18.55 -1.31
C LYS A 127 2.56 20.03 -1.57
N GLU A 128 2.55 20.88 -0.55
CA GLU A 128 2.25 22.30 -0.72
C GLU A 128 3.52 23.11 -1.05
N ARG A 129 3.65 23.44 -2.34
CA ARG A 129 4.36 24.63 -2.83
C ARG A 129 3.55 25.31 -3.92
#